data_AF-A0A7L2ACG9-F1
#
_entry.id   AF-A0A7L2ACG9-F1
#
_cell.length_a   1.000
_cell.length_b   1.000
_cell.length_c   1.000
_cell.angle_alpha   90.00
_cell.angle_beta   90.00
_cell.angle_gamma   90.00
#
_symmetry.space_group_name_H-M   'P 1'
#
loop_
_entity.id
_entity.type
_entity.pdbx_description
1 polymer ?
#
loop_
_entity_poly.entity_id
_entity_poly.type
_entity_poly.pdbx_seq_one_letter_code
_entity_poly.pdbx_strand_id
1 'polypeptide(L)'
;SCLGGSDNFKHLNEIDLFNNIDPNESKHKRTDRSILCCLRKGESGQAWPRLTKERAKLNWLSVDFNNWKDWEDDSDEDMSNFDRFSEV
;
A
#
# COMPACT_ATOMS: atom_id res chain seq x y z
N SER A 1 -8.03 13.41 0.61
CA SER A 1 -8.49 13.54 2.01
C SER A 1 -9.70 12.65 2.24
N CYS A 2 -9.78 11.98 3.38
CA CYS A 2 -10.95 11.18 3.78
C CYS A 2 -11.58 11.75 5.06
N LEU A 3 -12.89 11.56 5.21
CA LEU A 3 -13.61 11.86 6.44
C LEU A 3 -13.66 10.59 7.29
N GLY A 4 -13.25 10.70 8.55
CA GLY A 4 -13.31 9.64 9.56
C GLY A 4 -14.24 10.02 10.70
N GLY A 5 -14.75 9.01 11.41
CA GLY A 5 -15.54 9.20 12.63
C GLY A 5 -16.95 9.79 12.41
N SER A 6 -17.71 9.86 13.50
CA SER A 6 -19.02 10.54 13.52
C SER A 6 -18.91 12.07 13.46
N ASP A 7 -17.72 12.60 13.75
CA ASP A 7 -17.38 14.03 13.74
C ASP A 7 -16.90 14.54 12.37
N ASN A 8 -16.82 13.67 11.35
CA ASN A 8 -16.33 13.99 10.01
C ASN A 8 -14.92 14.61 10.04
N PHE A 9 -14.04 14.11 10.90
CA PHE A 9 -12.67 14.61 10.97
C PHE A 9 -11.94 14.40 9.64
N LYS A 10 -11.27 15.44 9.14
CA LYS A 10 -10.53 15.39 7.88
C LYS A 10 -9.15 14.78 8.10
N HIS A 11 -8.87 13.68 7.42
CA HIS A 11 -7.54 13.06 7.36
C HIS A 11 -6.86 13.33 6.02
N LEU A 12 -5.55 13.60 6.09
CA LEU A 12 -4.66 13.79 4.95
C LEU A 12 -3.32 13.11 5.24
N ASN A 13 -2.84 12.33 4.29
CA ASN A 13 -1.54 11.69 4.31
C ASN A 13 -0.86 11.94 2.97
N GLU A 14 0.39 12.39 3.02
CA GLU A 14 1.22 12.63 1.85
C GLU A 14 2.61 12.04 2.13
N ILE A 15 3.13 11.30 1.16
CA ILE A 15 4.47 10.69 1.20
C ILE A 15 5.09 10.69 -0.19
N ASP A 16 6.38 10.96 -0.24
CA ASP A 16 7.20 10.60 -1.39
C ASP A 16 7.52 9.11 -1.32
N LEU A 17 7.08 8.34 -2.32
CA LEU A 17 7.34 6.91 -2.39
C LEU A 17 8.83 6.61 -2.61
N PHE A 18 9.27 5.44 -2.17
CA PHE A 18 10.67 5.00 -2.30
C PHE A 18 11.13 4.98 -3.75
N ASN A 19 10.28 4.51 -4.65
CA ASN A 19 10.49 4.62 -6.09
C ASN A 19 9.17 4.83 -6.84
N ASN A 20 9.25 4.93 -8.17
CA ASN A 20 8.10 5.10 -9.04
C ASN A 20 7.11 3.92 -8.96
N ILE A 21 5.84 4.25 -9.21
CA ILE A 21 4.74 3.30 -9.38
C ILE A 21 4.12 3.51 -10.77
N ASP A 22 3.32 2.56 -11.22
CA ASP A 22 2.37 2.76 -12.30
C ASP A 22 1.02 3.20 -11.70
N PRO A 23 0.62 4.48 -11.85
CA PRO A 23 -0.64 4.96 -11.29
C PRO A 23 -1.88 4.35 -11.96
N ASN A 24 -1.78 3.93 -13.22
CA ASN A 24 -2.92 3.40 -13.98
C ASN A 24 -3.28 1.97 -13.53
N GLU A 25 -2.27 1.20 -13.13
CA GLU A 25 -2.40 -0.15 -12.59
C GLU A 25 -2.47 -0.18 -11.06
N SER A 26 -2.42 0.99 -10.42
CA SER A 26 -2.60 1.13 -8.96
C SER A 26 -4.07 1.38 -8.62
N LYS A 27 -4.52 0.84 -7.48
CA LYS A 27 -5.94 0.85 -7.10
C LYS A 27 -6.11 1.03 -5.60
N HIS A 28 -7.29 1.49 -5.20
CA HIS A 28 -7.68 1.60 -3.80
C HIS A 28 -9.09 1.09 -3.57
N LYS A 29 -9.36 0.62 -2.36
CA LYS A 29 -10.64 0.08 -1.94
C LYS A 29 -11.01 0.67 -0.58
N ARG A 30 -12.19 1.26 -0.50
CA ARG A 30 -12.74 1.80 0.75
C ARG A 30 -13.70 0.79 1.35
N THR A 31 -13.55 0.55 2.65
CA THR A 31 -14.52 -0.16 3.50
C THR A 31 -14.96 0.76 4.62
N ASP A 32 -15.90 0.31 5.45
CA ASP A 32 -16.31 1.05 6.64
C ASP A 32 -15.18 1.22 7.67
N ARG A 33 -14.18 0.33 7.64
CA ARG A 33 -13.10 0.30 8.64
C ARG A 33 -11.79 0.92 8.17
N SER A 34 -11.50 0.87 6.87
CA SER A 34 -10.21 1.30 6.33
C SER A 34 -10.26 1.58 4.83
N ILE A 35 -9.23 2.27 4.34
CA ILE A 35 -8.92 2.38 2.92
C ILE A 35 -7.66 1.54 2.68
N LEU A 36 -7.76 0.54 1.83
CA LEU A 36 -6.63 -0.26 1.40
C LEU A 36 -6.13 0.28 0.05
N CYS A 37 -4.82 0.47 -0.09
CA CYS A 37 -4.18 0.91 -1.32
C CYS A 37 -3.27 -0.20 -1.84
N CYS A 38 -3.40 -0.54 -3.11
CA CYS A 38 -2.52 -1.48 -3.80
C CYS A 38 -1.76 -0.72 -4.89
N LEU A 39 -0.43 -0.66 -4.75
CA LEU A 39 0.44 0.10 -5.64
C LEU A 39 1.19 -0.86 -6.56
N ARG A 40 1.06 -0.67 -7.87
CA ARG A 40 1.88 -1.38 -8.86
C ARG A 40 3.25 -0.71 -8.90
N LYS A 41 4.31 -1.42 -8.47
CA LYS A 41 5.69 -0.92 -8.61
C LYS A 41 6.01 -0.66 -10.09
N GLY A 42 6.74 0.43 -10.36
CA GLY A 42 7.14 0.79 -11.73
C GLY A 42 8.13 -0.20 -12.35
N GLU A 43 8.87 -0.93 -11.51
CA GLU A 43 9.79 -1.99 -11.90
C GLU A 43 9.42 -3.29 -11.18
N SER A 44 9.17 -4.35 -11.95
CA SER A 44 8.85 -5.68 -11.40
C SER A 44 10.05 -6.28 -10.66
N GLY A 45 9.81 -6.96 -9.54
CA GLY A 45 10.87 -7.55 -8.72
C GLY A 45 11.72 -6.55 -7.94
N GLN A 46 11.46 -5.24 -8.05
CA GLN A 46 12.25 -4.23 -7.35
C GLN A 46 12.02 -4.31 -5.83
N ALA A 47 13.11 -4.52 -5.08
CA ALA A 47 13.08 -4.56 -3.62
C ALA A 47 12.84 -3.16 -3.02
N TRP A 48 11.87 -3.05 -2.11
CA TRP A 48 11.55 -1.81 -1.39
C TRP A 48 11.86 -2.01 0.10
N PRO A 49 13.02 -1.52 0.61
CA PRO A 49 13.36 -1.66 2.02
C PRO A 49 12.52 -0.74 2.94
N ARG A 50 11.77 0.18 2.36
CA ARG A 50 10.84 1.12 3.02
C ARG A 50 9.82 1.63 2.00
N LEU A 51 8.72 2.20 2.48
CA LEU A 51 7.69 2.80 1.61
C LEU A 51 8.10 4.20 1.10
N THR A 52 8.87 4.95 1.90
CA THR A 52 9.17 6.37 1.64
C THR A 52 10.55 6.59 1.00
N LYS A 53 10.71 7.66 0.22
CA LYS A 53 12.00 8.09 -0.35
C LYS A 53 13.04 8.35 0.74
N GLU A 54 12.67 9.13 1.73
CA GLU A 54 13.55 9.47 2.85
C GLU A 54 13.52 8.42 3.96
N ARG A 55 14.59 8.37 4.76
CA ARG A 55 14.72 7.45 5.91
C ARG A 55 14.02 7.95 7.19
N ALA A 56 13.53 9.19 7.18
CA ALA A 56 12.84 9.77 8.33
C ALA A 56 11.59 8.96 8.68
N LYS A 57 11.40 8.65 9.97
CA LYS A 57 10.24 7.91 10.44
C LYS A 57 9.04 8.84 10.57
N LEU A 58 7.94 8.48 9.91
CA LEU A 58 6.64 9.13 10.10
C LEU A 58 5.94 8.46 11.27
N ASN A 59 5.50 9.24 12.26
CA ASN A 59 4.86 8.72 13.47
C ASN A 59 3.54 7.97 13.22
N TRP A 60 2.90 8.18 12.07
CA TRP A 60 1.64 7.57 11.67
C TRP A 60 1.80 6.38 10.70
N LEU A 61 3.03 6.07 10.25
CA LEU A 61 3.29 5.00 9.29
C LEU A 61 4.02 3.83 9.95
N SER A 62 3.46 2.62 9.84
CA SER A 62 4.02 1.38 10.39
C SER A 62 3.88 0.22 9.40
N VAL A 63 4.66 -0.84 9.62
CA VAL A 63 4.60 -2.06 8.81
C VAL A 63 3.39 -2.88 9.21
N ASP A 64 2.64 -3.37 8.22
CA ASP A 64 1.61 -4.38 8.43
C ASP A 64 2.24 -5.78 8.41
N PHE A 65 2.64 -6.25 9.59
CA PHE A 65 3.27 -7.56 9.75
C PHE A 65 2.33 -8.74 9.49
N ASN A 66 1.00 -8.53 9.48
CA ASN A 66 0.06 -9.62 9.17
C ASN A 66 0.06 -9.97 7.67
N ASN A 67 0.39 -9.01 6.81
CA ASN A 67 0.42 -9.17 5.36
C ASN A 67 1.86 -9.17 4.78
N TRP A 68 2.88 -9.03 5.62
CA TRP A 68 4.28 -9.05 5.20
C TRP A 68 4.70 -10.48 4.81
N LYS A 69 5.27 -10.64 3.61
CA LYS A 69 5.91 -11.86 3.13
C LYS A 69 7.36 -11.56 2.75
N ASP A 70 8.22 -12.57 2.83
CA ASP A 70 9.57 -12.46 2.28
C ASP A 70 9.50 -12.61 0.75
N TRP A 71 9.93 -11.56 0.06
CA TRP A 71 9.73 -11.37 -1.38
C TRP A 71 10.65 -12.25 -2.24
N GLU A 72 11.63 -12.93 -1.63
CA GLU A 72 12.47 -13.93 -2.32
C GLU A 72 11.82 -15.33 -2.42
N ASP A 73 10.76 -15.59 -1.64
CA ASP A 73 10.08 -16.91 -1.60
C ASP A 73 8.69 -16.90 -2.30
N ASP A 74 8.41 -15.84 -3.08
CA ASP A 74 7.22 -15.72 -3.91
C ASP A 74 7.36 -16.64 -5.14
N SER A 75 7.14 -17.94 -4.94
CA SER A 75 6.78 -18.85 -6.03
C SER A 75 5.45 -18.41 -6.65
N ASP A 76 5.37 -18.42 -7.99
CA ASP A 76 4.24 -17.96 -8.82
C ASP A 76 2.89 -18.71 -8.58
N GLU A 77 2.78 -19.54 -7.53
CA GLU A 77 1.62 -20.42 -7.27
C GLU A 77 0.49 -19.77 -6.44
N ASP A 78 0.71 -18.63 -5.81
CA ASP A 78 -0.34 -17.92 -5.08
C ASP A 78 -0.92 -16.83 -5.99
N MET A 79 -2.13 -17.07 -6.52
CA MET A 79 -2.97 -16.06 -7.21
C MET A 79 -2.64 -14.67 -6.67
N SER A 80 -2.04 -13.82 -7.52
CA SER A 80 -1.39 -12.60 -7.03
C SER A 80 -2.38 -11.86 -6.13
N ASN A 81 -1.96 -11.47 -4.91
CA ASN A 81 -2.83 -10.71 -4.00
C ASN A 81 -3.46 -9.48 -4.70
N PHE A 82 -2.84 -9.03 -5.80
CA PHE A 82 -3.36 -8.04 -6.72
C PHE A 82 -4.66 -8.46 -7.43
N ASP A 83 -4.79 -9.70 -7.92
CA ASP A 83 -6.00 -10.18 -8.60
C ASP A 83 -7.19 -10.24 -7.64
N ARG A 84 -6.96 -10.79 -6.44
CA ARG A 84 -7.95 -10.83 -5.34
C ARG A 84 -8.31 -9.45 -4.78
N PHE A 85 -7.44 -8.45 -4.91
CA PHE A 85 -7.76 -7.10 -4.45
C PHE A 85 -9.02 -6.54 -5.14
N SER A 86 -9.25 -6.97 -6.37
CA SER A 86 -10.42 -6.57 -7.19
C SER A 86 -11.69 -7.33 -6.79
N GLU A 87 -11.59 -8.37 -5.96
CA GLU A 87 -12.74 -9.12 -5.47
C GLU A 87 -13.36 -8.38 -4.26
N VAL A 88 -14.58 -7.86 -4.52
CA VAL A 88 -15.60 -7.27 -3.61
C VAL A 88 -15.12 -6.21 -2.63
#